data_AF-A0A5A7SNT6-F1
#
_entry.id   AF-A0A5A7SNT6-F1
#
_cell.length_a   1.000
_cell.length_b   1.000
_cell.length_c   1.000
_cell.angle_alpha   90.00
_cell.angle_beta   90.00
_cell.angle_gamma   90.00
#
_symmetry.space_group_name_H-M   'P 1'
#
loop_
_entity.id
_entity.type
_entity.pdbx_description
1 polymer ?
#
loop_
_entity_poly.entity_id
_entity_poly.type
_entity_poly.pdbx_seq_one_letter_code
_entity_poly.pdbx_strand_id
1 'polypeptide(L)'
;MAMQEGLTIEDNVKLRLQELEALDEKRLEPQQALKYYQARMSKAFDKHVKPLSFQVGDLVLVVRRSIITTRHTRNKFTPKWDGPYIVKEVYTNGAYKIVDRGGLKIGLINDKFLKKFYA
;
A
#
# COMPACT_ATOMS: atom_id res chain seq x y z
N MET A 1 45.50 1.78 -36.65
CA MET A 1 44.41 1.06 -37.35
C MET A 1 44.67 -0.42 -37.12
N ALA A 2 44.08 -0.99 -36.07
CA ALA A 2 44.38 -2.36 -35.66
C ALA A 2 43.63 -3.33 -36.58
N MET A 3 44.37 -4.09 -37.40
CA MET A 3 43.84 -5.18 -38.20
C MET A 3 43.55 -6.35 -37.26
N GLN A 4 42.30 -6.82 -37.25
CA GLN A 4 41.92 -8.00 -36.49
C GLN A 4 42.27 -9.23 -37.33
N GLU A 5 43.32 -9.95 -36.93
CA GLU A 5 43.69 -11.25 -37.49
C GLU A 5 42.61 -12.30 -37.22
N GLY A 6 42.47 -13.25 -38.17
CA GLY A 6 41.30 -14.10 -38.37
C GLY A 6 40.93 -15.00 -37.18
N LEU A 7 39.84 -14.65 -36.51
CA LEU A 7 39.18 -15.47 -35.50
C LEU A 7 38.19 -16.44 -36.19
N THR A 8 38.18 -17.72 -35.81
CA THR A 8 37.24 -18.70 -36.39
C THR A 8 35.78 -18.34 -36.07
N ILE A 9 34.82 -18.89 -36.83
CA ILE A 9 33.39 -18.60 -36.60
C ILE A 9 32.97 -19.02 -35.19
N GLU A 10 33.46 -20.16 -34.68
CA GLU A 10 33.18 -20.65 -33.33
C GLU A 10 33.72 -19.71 -32.25
N ASP A 11 34.94 -19.22 -32.42
CA ASP A 11 35.56 -18.28 -31.48
C ASP A 11 34.80 -16.93 -31.44
N ASN A 12 34.31 -16.46 -32.59
CA ASN A 12 33.45 -15.28 -32.65
C ASN A 12 32.10 -15.50 -31.94
N VAL A 13 31.50 -16.69 -32.10
CA VAL A 13 30.26 -17.05 -31.40
C VAL A 13 30.47 -17.10 -29.89
N LYS A 14 31.58 -17.71 -29.44
CA LYS A 14 31.95 -17.75 -28.01
C LYS A 14 32.15 -16.34 -27.43
N LEU A 15 32.87 -15.48 -28.15
CA LEU A 15 33.12 -14.10 -27.70
C LEU A 15 31.81 -13.32 -27.54
N ARG A 16 30.90 -13.40 -28.52
CA ARG A 16 29.58 -12.76 -28.44
C ARG A 16 28.73 -13.29 -27.30
N LEU A 17 28.81 -14.58 -27.01
CA LEU A 17 28.05 -15.19 -25.93
C LEU A 17 28.54 -14.71 -24.56
N GLN A 18 29.87 -14.62 -24.37
CA GLN A 18 30.46 -14.04 -23.16
C GLN A 18 30.11 -12.55 -22.98
N GLU A 19 30.09 -11.78 -24.07
CA GLU A 19 29.66 -10.37 -24.02
C GLU A 19 28.20 -10.23 -23.57
N LEU A 20 27.32 -11.11 -24.03
CA LEU A 20 25.91 -11.14 -23.63
C LEU A 20 25.74 -11.55 -22.16
N GLU A 21 26.43 -12.59 -21.71
CA GLU A 21 26.43 -13.03 -20.30
C GLU A 21 26.91 -11.90 -19.38
N ALA A 22 27.98 -11.21 -19.74
CA ALA A 22 28.50 -10.07 -18.97
C ALA A 22 27.51 -8.89 -18.92
N LEU A 23 26.75 -8.66 -19.99
CA LEU A 23 25.70 -7.64 -20.01
C LEU A 23 24.51 -8.04 -19.12
N ASP A 24 24.14 -9.31 -19.12
CA ASP A 24 23.04 -9.81 -18.30
C ASP A 24 23.39 -9.85 -16.82
N GLU A 25 24.60 -10.26 -16.44
CA GLU A 25 25.09 -10.15 -15.06
C GLU A 25 25.08 -8.70 -14.58
N LYS A 26 25.61 -7.77 -15.39
CA LYS A 26 25.59 -6.33 -15.06
C LYS A 26 24.18 -5.77 -14.86
N ARG A 27 23.18 -6.33 -15.54
CA ARG A 27 21.76 -5.94 -15.38
C ARG A 27 21.10 -6.64 -14.20
N LEU A 28 21.50 -7.87 -13.89
CA LEU A 28 20.91 -8.68 -12.83
C LEU A 28 21.24 -8.11 -11.45
N GLU A 29 22.48 -7.71 -11.22
CA GLU A 29 22.95 -7.12 -9.96
C GLU A 29 22.09 -5.96 -9.45
N PRO A 30 21.87 -4.87 -10.22
CA PRO A 30 21.03 -3.75 -9.76
C PRO A 30 19.56 -4.15 -9.58
N GLN A 31 19.04 -5.09 -10.37
CA GLN A 31 17.67 -5.59 -10.20
C GLN A 31 17.51 -6.36 -8.89
N GLN A 32 18.48 -7.22 -8.56
CA GLN A 32 18.50 -7.94 -7.30
C GLN A 32 18.63 -6.96 -6.13
N ALA A 33 19.57 -6.01 -6.21
CA ALA A 33 19.75 -4.98 -5.18
C ALA A 33 18.45 -4.18 -4.95
N LEU A 34 17.74 -3.81 -6.01
CA LEU A 34 16.45 -3.12 -5.92
C LEU A 34 15.39 -3.98 -5.22
N LYS A 35 15.28 -5.25 -5.60
CA LYS A 35 14.34 -6.20 -4.96
C LYS A 35 14.64 -6.36 -3.47
N TYR A 36 15.91 -6.53 -3.10
CA TYR A 36 16.33 -6.61 -1.71
C TYR A 36 16.02 -5.33 -0.93
N TYR A 37 16.27 -4.17 -1.53
CA TYR A 37 15.94 -2.89 -0.93
C TYR A 37 14.44 -2.73 -0.70
N GLN A 38 13.62 -3.02 -1.70
CA GLN A 38 12.16 -2.97 -1.60
C GLN A 38 11.65 -3.92 -0.51
N ALA A 39 12.10 -5.18 -0.51
CA ALA A 39 11.72 -6.16 0.52
C ALA A 39 12.10 -5.70 1.93
N ARG A 40 13.29 -5.10 2.09
CA ARG A 40 13.73 -4.53 3.37
C ARG A 40 12.83 -3.38 3.82
N MET A 41 12.45 -2.48 2.89
CA MET A 41 11.54 -1.38 3.18
C MET A 41 10.14 -1.86 3.56
N SER A 42 9.56 -2.80 2.79
CA SER A 42 8.26 -3.40 3.09
C SER A 42 8.26 -4.06 4.47
N LYS A 43 9.27 -4.90 4.77
CA LYS A 43 9.37 -5.57 6.08
C LYS A 43 9.47 -4.58 7.24
N ALA A 44 10.22 -3.47 7.07
CA ALA A 44 10.32 -2.43 8.09
C ALA A 44 8.99 -1.71 8.30
N PHE A 45 8.25 -1.40 7.22
CA PHE A 45 6.92 -0.80 7.29
C PHE A 45 5.91 -1.74 7.95
N ASP A 46 5.82 -2.97 7.45
CA ASP A 46 4.85 -3.98 7.91
C ASP A 46 5.01 -4.31 9.40
N LYS A 47 6.25 -4.25 9.94
CA LYS A 47 6.51 -4.40 11.38
C LYS A 47 5.75 -3.38 12.25
N HIS A 48 5.50 -2.19 11.72
CA HIS A 48 4.80 -1.11 12.43
C HIS A 48 3.32 -1.01 12.07
N VAL A 49 2.87 -1.68 11.01
CA VAL A 49 1.44 -1.75 10.64
C VAL A 49 0.75 -2.76 11.54
N LYS A 50 -0.16 -2.27 12.38
CA LYS A 50 -1.10 -3.14 13.10
C LYS A 50 -2.37 -3.26 12.26
N PRO A 51 -2.73 -4.46 11.76
CA PRO A 51 -3.98 -4.64 11.05
C PRO A 51 -5.13 -4.32 12.01
N LEU A 52 -5.89 -3.26 11.69
CA LEU A 52 -7.06 -2.86 12.45
C LEU A 52 -8.29 -3.47 11.77
N SER A 53 -8.89 -4.46 12.40
CA SER A 53 -10.16 -5.03 11.96
C SER A 53 -11.29 -4.58 12.88
N PHE A 54 -12.47 -4.41 12.31
CA PHE A 54 -13.69 -4.13 13.04
C PHE A 54 -14.70 -5.24 12.78
N GLN A 55 -15.53 -5.52 13.77
CA GLN A 55 -16.64 -6.47 13.65
C GLN A 55 -17.97 -5.73 13.54
N VAL A 56 -18.98 -6.40 12.99
CA VAL A 56 -20.35 -5.88 13.02
C VAL A 56 -20.75 -5.65 14.48
N GLY A 57 -21.31 -4.47 14.77
CA GLY A 57 -21.65 -4.03 16.12
C GLY A 57 -20.56 -3.21 16.83
N ASP A 58 -19.31 -3.19 16.34
CA ASP A 58 -18.26 -2.36 16.93
C ASP A 58 -18.62 -0.87 16.83
N LEU A 59 -18.30 -0.12 17.89
CA LEU A 59 -18.35 1.33 17.87
C LEU A 59 -17.06 1.91 17.27
N VAL A 60 -17.21 2.83 16.33
CA VAL A 60 -16.10 3.45 15.61
C VAL A 60 -16.28 4.96 15.47
N LEU A 61 -15.17 5.69 15.56
CA LEU A 61 -15.10 7.10 15.18
C LEU A 61 -14.65 7.24 13.73
N VAL A 62 -15.16 8.23 13.02
CA VAL A 62 -14.77 8.53 11.63
C VAL A 62 -13.99 9.83 11.57
N VAL A 63 -12.97 9.89 10.70
CA VAL A 63 -12.26 11.16 10.46
C VAL A 63 -13.19 12.19 9.78
N ARG A 64 -13.32 13.39 10.34
CA ARG A 64 -13.94 14.54 9.66
C ARG A 64 -13.06 15.01 8.51
N ARG A 65 -13.36 14.54 7.30
CA ARG A 65 -12.88 15.09 6.01
C ARG A 65 -14.10 15.45 5.15
N SER A 66 -13.88 16.03 3.97
CA SER A 66 -14.93 16.24 2.95
C SER A 66 -15.69 14.96 2.55
N ILE A 67 -15.25 13.79 3.01
CA ILE A 67 -15.91 12.49 2.84
C ILE A 67 -17.26 12.45 3.55
N ILE A 68 -17.43 13.13 4.69
CA ILE A 68 -18.74 13.29 5.35
C ILE A 68 -19.27 14.68 5.01
N THR A 69 -19.90 14.78 3.83
CA THR A 69 -20.46 16.03 3.30
C THR A 69 -21.66 16.55 4.11
N THR A 70 -22.20 15.75 5.03
CA THR A 70 -23.47 16.05 5.71
C THR A 70 -23.36 16.99 6.92
N ARG A 71 -22.15 17.33 7.39
CA ARG A 71 -21.96 18.22 8.56
C ARG A 71 -20.87 19.26 8.31
N HIS A 72 -21.22 20.33 7.60
CA HIS A 72 -20.35 21.49 7.42
C HIS A 72 -20.23 22.29 8.73
N THR A 73 -18.99 22.43 9.22
CA THR A 73 -18.30 23.70 9.53
C THR A 73 -16.97 23.37 10.22
N ARG A 74 -15.87 23.45 9.46
CA ARG A 74 -14.52 23.29 10.02
C ARG A 74 -14.16 24.57 10.77
N ASN A 75 -14.47 24.64 12.07
CA ASN A 75 -13.87 25.64 12.95
C ASN A 75 -12.55 25.08 13.54
N LYS A 76 -11.64 25.97 13.98
CA LYS A 76 -10.30 25.60 14.51
C LYS A 76 -10.35 24.63 15.69
N PHE A 77 -11.49 24.52 16.37
CA PHE A 77 -11.69 23.74 17.59
C PHE A 77 -12.55 22.48 17.41
N THR A 78 -12.92 22.13 16.17
CA THR A 78 -13.69 20.93 15.90
C THR A 78 -12.82 19.67 16.09
N PRO A 79 -13.30 18.64 16.81
CA PRO A 79 -12.53 17.41 16.98
C PRO A 79 -12.27 16.74 15.63
N LYS A 80 -11.06 16.21 15.42
CA LYS A 80 -10.70 15.53 14.16
C LYS A 80 -11.56 14.29 13.87
N TRP A 81 -12.03 13.63 14.93
CA TRP A 81 -12.86 12.42 14.86
C TRP A 81 -14.31 12.79 15.17
N ASP A 82 -15.27 12.24 14.42
CA ASP A 82 -16.71 12.44 14.60
C ASP A 82 -17.40 11.15 14.97
N GLY A 83 -18.40 11.30 15.86
CA GLY A 83 -19.40 10.31 16.26
C GLY A 83 -18.86 8.99 16.81
N PRO A 84 -19.54 8.32 17.73
CA PRO A 84 -19.51 6.86 17.76
C PRO A 84 -20.58 6.34 16.78
N TYR A 85 -20.14 5.68 15.72
CA TYR A 85 -20.96 4.96 14.75
C TYR A 85 -20.90 3.46 14.98
N ILE A 86 -21.90 2.74 14.49
CA ILE A 86 -21.95 1.28 14.59
C ILE A 86 -21.58 0.68 13.24
N VAL A 87 -20.66 -0.27 13.23
CA VAL A 87 -20.36 -1.08 12.04
C VAL A 87 -21.55 -2.00 11.75
N LYS A 88 -22.13 -1.88 10.56
CA LYS A 88 -23.26 -2.70 10.10
C LYS A 88 -22.83 -3.86 9.21
N GLU A 89 -21.87 -3.63 8.32
CA GLU A 89 -21.33 -4.65 7.40
C GLU A 89 -19.82 -4.47 7.25
N VAL A 90 -19.10 -5.58 7.15
CA VAL A 90 -17.64 -5.65 6.95
C VAL A 90 -17.38 -6.24 5.56
N TYR A 91 -16.54 -5.58 4.76
CA TYR A 91 -16.17 -6.02 3.42
C TYR A 91 -14.71 -6.53 3.40
N THR A 92 -14.42 -7.48 2.52
CA THR A 92 -13.09 -8.12 2.41
C THR A 92 -11.97 -7.18 1.98
N ASN A 93 -12.31 -6.04 1.36
CA ASN A 93 -11.36 -5.02 0.89
C ASN A 93 -11.02 -3.94 1.95
N GLY A 94 -11.38 -4.16 3.22
CA GLY A 94 -11.14 -3.17 4.28
C GLY A 94 -12.10 -1.97 4.24
N ALA A 95 -13.22 -2.09 3.54
CA ALA A 95 -14.33 -1.14 3.64
C ALA A 95 -15.38 -1.61 4.64
N TYR A 96 -16.03 -0.65 5.30
CA TYR A 96 -17.01 -0.88 6.34
C TYR A 96 -18.21 0.00 6.08
N LYS A 97 -19.39 -0.58 6.20
CA LYS A 97 -20.64 0.19 6.19
C LYS A 97 -20.99 0.52 7.62
N ILE A 98 -21.12 1.81 7.89
CA ILE A 98 -21.42 2.31 9.23
C ILE A 98 -22.78 3.03 9.26
N VAL A 99 -23.40 3.02 10.43
CA VAL A 99 -24.67 3.70 10.69
C VAL A 99 -24.57 4.54 11.95
N ASP A 100 -25.26 5.68 11.95
CA ASP A 100 -25.50 6.46 13.17
C ASP A 100 -26.50 5.73 14.07
N ARG A 101 -26.57 6.12 15.35
CA ARG A 101 -27.54 5.60 16.31
C ARG A 101 -28.99 5.76 15.84
N GLY A 102 -29.26 6.80 15.04
CA GLY A 102 -30.56 7.02 14.39
C GLY A 102 -30.81 6.20 13.12
N GLY A 103 -29.91 5.28 12.74
CA GLY A 103 -30.04 4.43 11.55
C GLY A 103 -29.69 5.12 10.23
N LEU A 104 -29.30 6.40 10.25
CA LEU A 104 -28.81 7.12 9.07
C LEU A 104 -27.51 6.48 8.57
N LYS A 105 -27.53 6.06 7.30
CA LYS A 105 -26.38 5.45 6.62
C LYS A 105 -25.40 6.55 6.21
N ILE A 106 -24.14 6.42 6.60
CA ILE A 106 -23.08 7.40 6.28
C ILE A 106 -22.26 6.98 5.05
N GLY A 107 -22.39 5.72 4.63
CA GLY A 107 -21.75 5.18 3.43
C GLY A 107 -20.69 4.12 3.75
N LEU A 108 -19.97 3.69 2.72
CA LEU A 108 -18.83 2.79 2.82
C LEU A 108 -17.56 3.58 3.14
N ILE A 109 -16.88 3.22 4.22
CA ILE A 109 -15.67 3.89 4.70
C ILE A 109 -14.53 2.88 4.84
N ASN A 110 -13.34 3.24 4.36
CA ASN A 110 -12.15 2.43 4.50
C ASN A 110 -11.58 2.48 5.93
N ASP A 111 -11.02 1.36 6.40
CA ASP A 111 -10.38 1.19 7.72
C ASP A 111 -9.47 2.35 8.16
N LYS A 112 -8.66 2.89 7.25
CA LYS A 112 -7.72 4.00 7.55
C LYS A 112 -8.40 5.29 8.03
N PHE A 113 -9.71 5.40 7.83
CA PHE A 113 -10.53 6.54 8.27
C PHE A 113 -11.40 6.21 9.49
N LEU A 114 -11.25 5.02 10.06
CA LEU A 114 -11.97 4.56 11.24
C LEU A 114 -11.02 4.41 12.42
N LYS A 115 -11.55 4.62 13.62
CA LYS A 115 -10.86 4.36 14.88
C LYS A 115 -11.81 3.67 15.84
N LYS A 116 -11.37 2.60 16.51
CA LYS A 116 -12.20 1.91 17.50
C LYS A 116 -12.56 2.86 18.65
N PHE A 117 -13.84 2.88 19.01
CA PHE A 117 -14.37 3.61 20.15
C PHE A 117 -14.73 2.61 21.25
N TYR A 118 -14.22 2.85 22.46
CA TYR A 118 -14.57 2.08 23.64
C TYR A 118 -15.49 2.98 24.48
N ALA A 119 -16.71 2.49 24.73
CA ALA A 119 -17.72 3.19 25.52
C ALA A 119 -17.46 3.01 27.02
#